data_AF-X1QSD0-F1
#
_entry.id   AF-X1QSD0-F1
#
_cell.length_a   1.000
_cell.length_b   1.000
_cell.length_c   1.000
_cell.angle_alpha   90.00
_cell.angle_beta   90.00
_cell.angle_gamma   90.00
#
_symmetry.space_group_name_H-M   'P 1'
#
loop_
_entity.id
_entity.type
_entity.pdbx_description
1 polymer ?
#
loop_
_entity_poly.entity_id
_entity_poly.type
_entity_poly.pdbx_seq_one_letter_code
_entity_poly.pdbx_strand_id
1 'polypeptide(L)' 'DWSRYMHILDHQLVSTGAYVAGSQFTLADIPIGLSVNRWFETPFEHPHLPAVRDYYERLSERPAYHLHGRNGTP' A
#
# COMPACT_ATOMS: atom_id res chain seq x y z
N ASP A 1 15.28 0.11 7.92
CA ASP A 1 14.53 -1.14 8.09
C ASP A 1 13.11 -0.96 7.58
N TRP A 2 12.68 -1.89 6.77
CA TRP A 2 11.61 -1.77 5.77
C TRP A 2 10.26 -2.16 6.43
N SER A 3 10.30 -3.20 7.27
CA SER A 3 9.21 -3.58 8.17
C SER A 3 8.80 -2.45 9.11
N ARG A 4 9.76 -1.67 9.62
CA ARG A 4 9.47 -0.52 10.50
C ARG A 4 8.61 0.54 9.80
N TYR A 5 8.92 0.87 8.55
CA TYR A 5 8.14 1.85 7.81
C TYR A 5 6.73 1.35 7.46
N MET A 6 6.60 0.04 7.17
CA MET A 6 5.29 -0.55 6.93
C MET A 6 4.40 -0.59 8.18
N HIS A 7 4.96 -0.74 9.38
CA HIS A 7 4.17 -0.59 10.62
C HIS A 7 3.64 0.84 10.80
N ILE A 8 4.46 1.86 10.47
CA ILE A 8 4.01 3.26 10.51
C ILE A 8 2.86 3.48 9.53
N LEU A 9 2.98 2.93 8.31
CA LEU A 9 1.94 3.01 7.30
C LEU A 9 0.66 2.27 7.74
N ASP A 10 0.78 1.08 8.32
CA ASP A 10 -0.36 0.31 8.81
C ASP A 10 -1.15 1.09 9.87
N HIS A 11 -0.46 1.68 10.85
CA HIS A 11 -1.10 2.56 11.84
C HIS A 11 -1.79 3.77 11.22
N GLN A 12 -1.17 4.41 10.21
CA GLN A 12 -1.78 5.52 9.51
C GLN A 12 -3.06 5.09 8.78
N LEU A 13 -3.05 3.95 8.11
CA LEU A 13 -4.20 3.41 7.38
C LEU A 13 -5.32 2.96 8.32
N VAL A 14 -4.99 2.44 9.52
CA VAL A 14 -5.97 2.22 10.59
C VAL A 14 -6.62 3.54 11.00
N SER A 15 -5.83 4.61 11.17
CA SER A 15 -6.36 5.92 11.58
C SER A 15 -7.26 6.57 10.53
N THR A 16 -6.97 6.40 9.24
CA THR A 16 -7.77 7.00 8.16
C THR A 16 -8.92 6.11 7.72
N GLY A 17 -8.81 4.79 7.93
CA GLY A 17 -9.79 3.79 7.50
C GLY A 17 -9.92 3.63 5.98
N ALA A 18 -9.05 4.26 5.19
CA ALA A 18 -9.15 4.25 3.73
C ALA A 18 -7.79 4.47 3.05
N TYR A 19 -7.45 5.71 2.74
CA TYR A 19 -6.25 6.12 1.99
C TYR A 19 -5.26 6.84 2.90
N VAL A 20 -4.04 7.06 2.43
CA VAL A 20 -2.94 7.56 3.28
C VAL A 20 -3.28 8.91 3.94
N ALA A 21 -3.99 9.78 3.20
CA ALA A 21 -4.33 11.13 3.64
C ALA A 21 -5.77 11.28 4.17
N GLY A 22 -6.58 10.21 4.20
CA GLY A 22 -7.96 10.27 4.66
C GLY A 22 -8.92 9.35 3.89
N SER A 23 -10.19 9.75 3.81
CA SER A 23 -11.26 8.95 3.20
C SER A 23 -11.26 8.92 1.68
N GLN A 24 -10.47 9.77 1.02
CA GLN A 24 -10.43 9.88 -0.45
C GLN A 24 -9.02 9.64 -0.98
N PHE A 25 -8.94 9.09 -2.19
CA PHE A 25 -7.68 8.90 -2.89
C PHE A 25 -7.06 10.25 -3.24
N THR A 26 -5.76 10.39 -3.01
CA THR A 26 -5.00 11.61 -3.23
C THR A 26 -3.72 11.36 -4.02
N LEU A 27 -3.01 12.43 -4.35
CA LEU A 27 -1.68 12.35 -4.96
C LEU A 27 -0.69 11.55 -4.09
N ALA A 28 -0.85 11.56 -2.76
CA ALA A 28 0.03 10.84 -1.85
C ALA A 28 -0.05 9.31 -2.02
N ASP A 29 -1.20 8.80 -2.47
CA ASP A 29 -1.43 7.37 -2.63
C ASP A 29 -0.70 6.76 -3.83
N ILE A 30 -0.25 7.57 -4.79
CA ILE A 30 0.51 7.10 -5.94
C ILE A 30 1.89 6.57 -5.51
N PRO A 31 2.79 7.39 -4.92
CA PRO A 31 4.12 6.91 -4.51
C PRO A 31 4.05 5.91 -3.35
N ILE A 32 3.08 6.04 -2.43
CA ILE A 32 2.91 5.08 -1.34
C ILE A 32 2.41 3.74 -1.86
N GLY A 33 1.41 3.75 -2.75
CA GLY A 33 0.93 2.53 -3.41
C GLY A 33 2.02 1.79 -4.16
N LEU A 34 2.92 2.49 -4.86
CA LEU A 34 4.08 1.86 -5.52
C LEU A 34 5.07 1.26 -4.51
N SER A 35 5.31 1.95 -3.39
CA SER A 35 6.17 1.44 -2.31
C SER A 35 5.60 0.17 -1.67
N VAL A 36 4.27 0.12 -1.49
CA VAL A 36 3.55 -1.06 -1.01
C VAL A 36 3.61 -2.21 -2.02
N ASN A 37 3.48 -1.93 -3.32
CA ASN A 37 3.65 -2.97 -4.35
C ASN A 37 5.04 -3.59 -4.26
N ARG A 38 6.09 -2.76 -4.26
CA ARG A 38 7.47 -3.23 -4.12
C ARG A 38 7.68 -4.05 -2.84
N TRP A 39 7.06 -3.62 -1.73
CA TRP A 39 7.12 -4.35 -0.47
C TRP A 39 6.58 -5.77 -0.64
N PHE A 40 5.39 -5.94 -1.20
CA PHE A 40 4.77 -7.25 -1.42
C PHE A 40 5.49 -8.11 -2.47
N GLU A 41 6.10 -7.52 -3.49
CA GLU A 41 6.87 -8.25 -4.51
C GLU A 41 8.25 -8.70 -4.02
N THR A 42 8.79 -8.08 -2.96
CA THR A 42 10.10 -8.46 -2.44
C THR A 42 10.01 -9.77 -1.65
N PRO A 43 10.84 -10.79 -1.96
CA PRO A 43 10.73 -12.12 -1.36
C PRO A 43 11.40 -12.17 0.03
N PHE A 44 10.65 -11.84 1.07
CA PHE A 44 10.98 -12.13 2.47
C PHE A 44 9.69 -12.34 3.28
N GLU A 45 9.83 -12.71 4.56
CA GLU A 45 8.66 -12.88 5.43
C GLU A 45 8.03 -11.54 5.80
N HIS A 46 6.81 -11.29 5.32
CA HIS A 46 6.07 -10.08 5.65
C HIS A 46 5.34 -10.22 6.99
N PRO A 47 5.46 -9.26 7.92
CA PRO A 47 4.64 -9.23 9.13
C PRO A 47 3.15 -9.09 8.78
N HIS A 48 2.28 -9.51 9.69
CA HIS A 48 0.84 -9.37 9.53
C HIS A 48 0.40 -7.91 9.71
N LEU A 49 0.20 -7.22 8.59
CA LEU A 49 -0.23 -5.82 8.50
C LEU A 49 -1.55 -5.73 7.71
N PRO A 50 -2.71 -5.89 8.37
CA PRO A 50 -3.99 -6.02 7.70
C PRO A 50 -4.43 -4.72 6.99
N ALA A 51 -4.19 -3.54 7.58
CA ALA A 51 -4.59 -2.29 6.97
C ALA A 51 -3.78 -1.98 5.71
N VAL A 52 -2.48 -2.31 5.70
CA VAL A 52 -1.65 -2.24 4.48
C VAL A 52 -2.16 -3.17 3.39
N ARG A 53 -2.61 -4.38 3.76
CA ARG A 53 -3.17 -5.34 2.80
C ARG A 53 -4.50 -4.86 2.22
N ASP A 54 -5.41 -4.39 3.07
CA ASP A 54 -6.71 -3.85 2.62
C ASP A 54 -6.53 -2.62 1.73
N TYR A 55 -5.56 -1.76 2.06
CA TYR A 55 -5.17 -0.63 1.23
C TYR A 55 -4.65 -1.07 -0.14
N TYR A 56 -3.79 -2.09 -0.19
CA TYR A 56 -3.25 -2.64 -1.43
C TYR A 56 -4.34 -3.23 -2.34
N GLU A 57 -5.29 -3.97 -1.76
CA GLU A 57 -6.44 -4.50 -2.50
C GLU A 57 -7.38 -3.38 -2.95
N ARG A 58 -7.67 -2.37 -2.11
CA ARG A 58 -8.46 -1.20 -2.49
C ARG A 58 -7.83 -0.41 -3.64
N LEU A 59 -6.51 -0.23 -3.64
CA LEU A 59 -5.81 0.41 -4.76
C LEU A 59 -5.95 -0.43 -6.05
N SER A 60 -5.97 -1.75 -5.92
CA SER A 60 -6.13 -2.69 -7.04
C SER A 60 -7.52 -2.57 -7.70
N GLU A 61 -8.54 -2.03 -7.04
CA GLU A 61 -9.81 -1.70 -7.70
C GLU A 61 -9.66 -0.62 -8.80
N ARG A 62 -8.54 0.11 -8.83
CA ARG A 62 -8.27 1.17 -9.83
C ARG A 62 -7.53 0.59 -11.03
N PRO A 63 -8.11 0.64 -12.26
CA PRO A 63 -7.46 0.08 -13.45
C PRO A 63 -6.05 0.62 -13.71
N ALA A 64 -5.82 1.91 -13.46
CA ALA A 64 -4.51 2.53 -13.62
C ALA A 64 -3.46 1.99 -12.64
N TYR A 65 -3.86 1.63 -11.41
CA TYR A 65 -2.95 1.06 -10.43
C TYR A 65 -2.58 -0.38 -10.79
N HIS A 66 -3.51 -1.18 -11.30
CA HIS A 66 -3.19 -2.49 -11.86
C HIS A 66 -2.24 -2.40 -13.06
N LEU A 67 -2.45 -1.44 -13.95
CA LEU A 67 -1.64 -1.29 -15.15
C LEU A 67 -0.20 -0.82 -14.85
N HIS A 68 -0.02 0.11 -13.91
CA HIS A 68 1.26 0.79 -13.69
C HIS A 68 1.94 0.48 -12.36
N GLY A 69 1.22 -0.05 -11.38
CA GLY A 69 1.74 -0.41 -10.05
C GLY A 69 1.78 -1.93 -9.87
N ARG A 70 0.62 -2.56 -9.73
CA ARG A 70 0.49 -4.01 -9.54
C ARG A 70 0.49 -4.76 -10.86
N ASN A 71 1.56 -4.60 -11.63
CA ASN A 71 1.75 -5.19 -12.96
C ASN A 71 2.82 -6.29 -13.00
N GLY A 72 3.34 -6.71 -11.84
CA GLY A 72 4.36 -7.76 -11.73
C GLY A 72 5.78 -7.29 -12.02
N THR A 73 6.04 -5.97 -11.96
CA THR A 73 7.37 -5.37 -12.12
C THR A 73 7.74 -4.54 -10.88
N PRO A 74 8.87 -4.82 -10.20
CA PRO A 74 9.33 -4.07 -9.02
C PRO A 74 9.78 -2.60 -9.25
#